data_AF-A0A523BDN3-F1
#
_entry.id   AF-A0A523BDN3-F1
#
_cell.length_a   1.000
_cell.length_b   1.000
_cell.length_c   1.000
_cell.angle_alpha   90.00
_cell.angle_beta   90.00
_cell.angle_gamma   90.00
#
_symmetry.space_group_name_H-M   'P 1'
#
loop_
_entity.id
_entity.type
_entity.pdbx_description
1 polymer ?
#
loop_
_entity_poly.entity_id
_entity_poly.type
_entity_poly.pdbx_seq_one_letter_code
_entity_poly.pdbx_strand_id
1 'polypeptide(L)'
;MGGFAGEISKVLKDRPFEQVALQSLTEIFGENNIQSLVFHIGGEVTFKDPELFEKKIRALFKDGAELILNHIMYNALRTAVPEKETVQNQFLRGKS
;
A
#
# COMPACT_ATOMS: atom_id res chain seq x y z
N MET A 1 6.75 -10.46 17.69
CA MET A 1 6.84 -9.10 17.13
C MET A 1 6.36 -9.16 15.69
N GLY A 2 5.16 -8.64 15.39
CA GLY A 2 4.68 -8.51 14.02
C GLY A 2 5.05 -7.13 13.51
N GLY A 3 6.15 -7.04 12.74
CA GLY A 3 6.50 -5.82 12.01
C GLY A 3 5.59 -5.61 10.80
N PHE A 4 5.76 -4.48 10.09
CA PHE A 4 4.95 -4.17 8.91
C PHE A 4 4.95 -5.31 7.90
N ALA A 5 6.11 -5.90 7.60
CA ALA A 5 6.25 -6.99 6.64
C ALA A 5 5.40 -8.24 7.00
N GLY A 6 5.33 -8.59 8.29
CA GLY A 6 4.54 -9.72 8.75
C GLY A 6 3.04 -9.46 8.65
N GLU A 7 2.60 -8.25 9.01
CA GLU A 7 1.17 -7.89 8.97
C GLU A 7 0.69 -7.67 7.53
N ILE A 8 1.48 -7.03 6.67
CA ILE A 8 1.07 -6.74 5.29
C ILE A 8 0.93 -8.03 4.48
N SER A 9 1.79 -9.01 4.73
CA SER A 9 1.72 -10.33 4.10
C SER A 9 0.43 -11.07 4.48
N LYS A 10 -0.04 -10.94 5.73
CA LYS A 10 -1.33 -11.52 6.16
C LYS A 10 -2.53 -10.81 5.52
N VAL A 11 -2.46 -9.50 5.34
CA VAL A 11 -3.55 -8.67 4.78
C VAL A 11 -3.68 -8.86 3.27
N LEU A 12 -2.56 -8.96 2.56
CA LEU A 12 -2.57 -9.08 1.10
C LEU A 12 -2.83 -10.51 0.64
N LYS A 13 -2.35 -11.54 1.36
CA LYS A 13 -2.40 -12.96 1.03
C LYS A 13 -1.89 -13.27 -0.39
N ASP A 14 -2.75 -13.07 -1.38
CA ASP A 14 -2.50 -13.38 -2.80
C ASP A 14 -2.39 -12.11 -3.67
N ARG A 15 -2.56 -10.92 -3.08
CA ARG A 15 -2.48 -9.64 -3.80
C ARG A 15 -1.03 -9.15 -3.92
N PRO A 16 -0.65 -8.53 -5.05
CA PRO A 16 0.71 -8.06 -5.26
C PRO A 16 1.02 -6.87 -4.33
N PHE A 17 1.93 -7.08 -3.39
CA PHE A 17 2.44 -6.04 -2.48
C PHE A 17 2.99 -4.82 -3.24
N GLU A 18 3.74 -5.07 -4.30
CA GLU A 18 4.33 -4.05 -5.16
C GLU A 18 3.31 -3.01 -5.62
N GLN A 19 2.13 -3.45 -6.09
CA GLN A 19 1.10 -2.54 -6.59
C GLN A 19 0.58 -1.62 -5.47
N VAL A 20 0.29 -2.19 -4.30
CA VAL A 20 -0.24 -1.44 -3.15
C VAL A 20 0.80 -0.45 -2.62
N ALA A 21 2.05 -0.89 -2.50
CA ALA A 21 3.15 -0.05 -2.05
C ALA A 21 3.41 1.09 -3.05
N LEU A 22 3.52 0.79 -4.34
CA LEU A 22 3.80 1.80 -5.38
C LEU A 22 2.67 2.82 -5.51
N GLN A 23 1.41 2.37 -5.48
CA GLN A 23 0.25 3.27 -5.47
C GLN A 23 0.30 4.19 -4.25
N SER A 24 0.50 3.62 -3.06
CA SER A 24 0.53 4.39 -1.81
C SER A 24 1.67 5.40 -1.78
N LEU A 25 2.86 5.04 -2.28
CA LEU A 25 3.98 5.97 -2.38
C LEU A 25 3.71 7.07 -3.42
N THR A 26 3.06 6.75 -4.54
CA THR A 26 2.63 7.75 -5.53
C THR A 26 1.62 8.73 -4.93
N GLU A 27 0.69 8.26 -4.10
CA GLU A 27 -0.25 9.14 -3.38
C GLU A 27 0.45 10.09 -2.40
N ILE A 28 1.51 9.62 -1.71
CA ILE A 28 2.24 10.43 -0.73
C ILE A 28 3.16 11.46 -1.42
N PHE A 29 3.93 11.02 -2.41
CA PHE A 29 5.04 11.82 -2.97
C PHE A 29 4.71 12.47 -4.32
N GLY A 30 3.64 12.03 -4.97
CA GLY A 30 3.29 12.41 -6.34
C GLY A 30 4.07 11.64 -7.40
N GLU A 31 3.49 11.54 -8.59
CA GLU A 31 4.05 10.80 -9.73
C GLU A 31 5.45 11.28 -10.13
N ASN A 32 5.74 12.57 -10.01
CA ASN A 32 7.02 13.14 -10.41
C ASN A 32 8.18 12.71 -9.51
N ASN A 33 7.92 12.34 -8.25
CA ASN A 33 8.95 12.03 -7.28
C ASN A 33 9.15 10.53 -7.06
N ILE A 34 8.20 9.70 -7.51
CA ILE A 34 8.22 8.27 -7.22
C ILE A 34 9.45 7.56 -7.81
N GLN A 35 9.86 7.92 -9.03
CA GLN A 35 11.01 7.29 -9.68
C GLN A 35 12.31 7.53 -8.90
N SER A 36 12.50 8.76 -8.40
CA SER A 36 13.63 9.10 -7.55
C SER A 36 13.59 8.29 -6.27
N LEU A 37 12.43 8.18 -5.63
CA LEU A 37 12.27 7.38 -4.41
C LEU A 37 12.61 5.90 -4.64
N VAL A 38 12.06 5.30 -5.70
CA VAL A 38 12.32 3.90 -6.08
C VAL A 38 13.81 3.66 -6.26
N PHE A 39 14.52 4.58 -6.93
CA PHE A 39 15.96 4.50 -7.06
C PHE A 39 16.68 4.51 -5.70
N HIS A 40 16.33 5.45 -4.81
CA HIS A 40 16.99 5.60 -3.51
C HIS A 40 16.77 4.42 -2.55
N ILE A 41 15.63 3.73 -2.64
CA ILE A 41 15.37 2.55 -1.80
C ILE A 41 16.00 1.27 -2.34
N GLY A 42 16.56 1.28 -3.55
CA GLY A 42 17.27 0.14 -4.15
C GLY A 42 16.61 -0.46 -5.38
N GLY A 43 15.66 0.25 -5.99
CA GLY A 43 14.97 -0.15 -7.22
C GLY A 43 13.82 -1.13 -7.01
N GLU A 44 13.28 -1.63 -8.12
CA GLU A 44 12.11 -2.51 -8.18
C GLU A 44 12.26 -3.80 -7.35
N VAL A 45 13.48 -4.31 -7.18
CA VAL A 45 13.74 -5.50 -6.35
C VAL A 45 13.27 -5.31 -4.90
N THR A 46 13.26 -4.07 -4.41
CA THR A 46 12.80 -3.73 -3.06
C THR A 46 11.31 -4.03 -2.87
N PHE A 47 10.51 -3.96 -3.94
CA PHE A 47 9.05 -4.19 -3.88
C PHE A 47 8.67 -5.67 -3.95
N LYS A 48 9.64 -6.56 -4.19
CA LYS A 48 9.39 -8.02 -4.23
C LYS A 48 9.44 -8.67 -2.85
N ASP A 49 9.98 -7.97 -1.87
CA ASP A 49 10.18 -8.45 -0.51
C ASP A 49 9.72 -7.38 0.50
N PRO A 50 8.58 -7.57 1.20
CA PRO A 50 8.09 -6.63 2.20
C PRO A 50 9.07 -6.35 3.35
N GLU A 51 9.93 -7.32 3.73
CA GLU A 51 10.92 -7.13 4.78
C GLU A 51 12.05 -6.21 4.31
N LEU A 52 12.54 -6.45 3.10
CA LEU A 52 13.52 -5.57 2.46
C LEU A 52 12.95 -4.15 2.29
N PHE A 53 11.70 -4.04 1.82
CA PHE A 53 11.01 -2.76 1.70
C PHE A 53 10.94 -2.01 3.02
N GLU A 54 10.43 -2.66 4.07
CA GLU A 54 10.33 -2.07 5.42
C GLU A 54 11.70 -1.55 5.89
N LYS A 55 12.74 -2.37 5.75
CA LYS A 55 14.11 -2.00 6.12
C LYS A 55 14.60 -0.76 5.36
N LYS A 56 14.33 -0.68 4.06
CA LYS A 56 14.76 0.44 3.21
C LYS A 56 14.02 1.73 3.52
N ILE A 57 12.70 1.66 3.71
CA ILE A 57 11.89 2.83 4.09
C ILE A 57 12.32 3.36 5.46
N ARG A 58 12.54 2.48 6.45
CA ARG A 58 13.07 2.85 7.77
C ARG A 58 14.45 3.48 7.70
N ALA A 59 15.33 2.96 6.86
CA ALA A 59 16.67 3.52 6.68
C ALA A 59 16.65 4.93 6.05
N LEU A 60 15.76 5.15 5.07
CA LEU A 60 15.69 6.41 4.33
C LEU A 60 14.97 7.52 5.13
N PHE A 61 13.83 7.20 5.73
CA PHE A 61 12.95 8.20 6.35
C PHE A 61 13.03 8.25 7.88
N LYS A 62 13.71 7.29 8.52
CA LYS A 62 13.86 7.22 9.98
C LYS A 62 12.49 7.28 10.67
N ASP A 63 12.28 8.25 11.55
CA ASP A 63 11.02 8.42 12.29
C ASP A 63 9.81 8.66 11.38
N GLY A 64 10.02 9.25 10.19
CA GLY A 64 8.97 9.45 9.19
C GLY A 64 8.52 8.16 8.49
N ALA A 65 9.28 7.07 8.62
CA ALA A 65 8.97 5.79 7.99
C ALA A 65 7.64 5.21 8.49
N GLU A 66 7.30 5.40 9.77
CA GLU A 66 6.07 4.86 10.35
C GLU A 66 4.82 5.45 9.68
N LEU A 67 4.83 6.73 9.34
CA LEU A 67 3.71 7.36 8.63
C LEU A 67 3.49 6.72 7.25
N ILE A 68 4.58 6.43 6.55
CA ILE A 68 4.55 5.80 5.22
C ILE A 68 4.04 4.36 5.33
N LEU A 69 4.62 3.57 6.24
CA LEU A 69 4.24 2.16 6.43
C LEU A 69 2.79 2.02 6.90
N ASN A 70 2.33 2.90 7.79
CA ASN A 70 0.93 2.94 8.24
C ASN A 70 -0.02 3.34 7.10
N HIS A 71 0.36 4.28 6.23
CA HIS A 71 -0.44 4.63 5.05
C HIS A 71 -0.58 3.46 4.07
N ILE A 72 0.52 2.74 3.80
CA ILE A 72 0.50 1.54 2.96
C ILE A 72 -0.40 0.47 3.58
N MET A 73 -0.31 0.24 4.89
CA MET A 73 -1.16 -0.72 5.60
C MET A 73 -2.64 -0.34 5.51
N TYR A 74 -2.97 0.94 5.72
CA TYR A 74 -4.33 1.46 5.58
C TYR A 74 -4.89 1.21 4.18
N ASN A 75 -4.12 1.49 3.13
CA ASN A 75 -4.53 1.23 1.75
C ASN A 75 -4.67 -0.26 1.44
N ALA A 76 -3.80 -1.11 1.99
CA ALA A 76 -3.90 -2.56 1.85
C ALA A 76 -5.21 -3.11 2.45
N LEU A 77 -5.61 -2.59 3.62
CA LEU A 77 -6.86 -2.94 4.29
C LEU A 77 -8.09 -2.40 3.54
N ARG A 78 -8.06 -1.13 3.11
CA ARG A 78 -9.15 -0.49 2.37
C ARG A 78 -9.47 -1.22 1.07
N THR A 79 -8.44 -1.66 0.35
CA THR A 79 -8.57 -2.42 -0.89
C THR A 79 -8.81 -3.91 -0.66
N ALA A 80 -8.67 -4.42 0.58
CA ALA A 80 -8.96 -5.81 0.94
C ALA A 80 -10.46 -6.08 1.04
N VAL A 81 -11.25 -5.04 1.30
CA VAL A 81 -12.70 -5.14 1.36
C VAL A 81 -13.21 -5.18 -0.08
N PRO A 82 -13.86 -6.27 -0.54
CA PRO A 82 -14.49 -6.26 -1.85
C PRO A 82 -15.55 -5.16 -1.86
N GLU A 83 -15.61 -4.37 -2.93
CA GLU A 83 -16.70 -3.46 -3.22
C GLU A 83 -18.04 -4.24 -3.27
N LYS A 84 -18.65 -4.46 -2.11
CA LYS A 84 -20.00 -4.97 -1.97
C LYS A 84 -20.77 -4.03 -1.07
N GLU A 85 -20.94 -2.77 -1.47
CA GLU A 85 -21.98 -1.91 -0.87
C GLU A 85 -22.29 -0.61 -1.63
N THR A 86 -22.20 -0.57 -2.97
CA THR A 86 -22.54 0.67 -3.70
C THR A 86 -23.42 0.51 -4.94
N VAL A 87 -24.05 -0.65 -5.17
CA VAL A 87 -25.03 -0.78 -6.26
C VAL A 87 -26.22 -1.66 -5.87
N GLN A 88 -26.99 -1.26 -4.85
CA GLN A 88 -28.35 -1.79 -4.68
C GLN A 88 -29.42 -0.79 -4.24
N ASN A 89 -29.05 0.49 -4.02
CA ASN A 89 -30.01 1.55 -3.71
C ASN A 89 -30.45 2.42 -4.91
N GLN A 90 -29.99 2.11 -6.13
CA GLN A 90 -30.46 2.82 -7.34
C GLN A 90 -31.49 2.04 -8.17
N PHE A 91 -31.76 0.76 -7.87
CA PHE A 91 -32.74 -0.03 -8.63
C PHE A 91 -34.16 -0.05 -8.04
N LEU A 92 -34.36 0.42 -6.79
CA LEU A 92 -35.68 0.38 -6.12
C LEU A 92 -36.45 1.71 -6.13
N ARG A 93 -35.94 2.77 -6.80
CA ARG A 93 -36.66 4.05 -6.94
C ARG A 93 -37.21 4.32 -8.34
N GLY A 94 -37.13 3.35 -9.25
CA GLY A 94 -37.50 3.54 -10.66
C GLY A 94 -38.69 2.73 -11.18
N LYS A 95 -39.36 1.92 -10.34
CA LYS A 95 -40.55 1.15 -10.75
C LYS A 95 -41.52 0.95 -9.59
N SER A 96 -42.38 1.93 -9.35
CA SER A 96 -43.76 1.76 -8.89
C SER A 96 -44.53 3.03 -9.21
#